data_AF-A0A1G6YFP8-F1
#
_entry.id   AF-A0A1G6YFP8-F1
#
_cell.length_a   1.000
_cell.length_b   1.000
_cell.length_c   1.000
_cell.angle_alpha   90.00
_cell.angle_beta   90.00
_cell.angle_gamma   90.00
#
_symmetry.space_group_name_H-M   'P 1'
#
loop_
_entity.id
_entity.type
_entity.pdbx_description
1 polymer ?
#
loop_
_entity_poly.entity_id
_entity_poly.type
_entity_poly.pdbx_seq_one_letter_code
_entity_poly.pdbx_strand_id
1 'polypeptide(L)'
;MACYFPDHARGSRYEQLYAELSAVERVMLLREFIGVTYRRRFWFFRQYDYRAFYRAPLRYNLQVAAARQDQRLQVPWRIWRKSDLRPHYLRLVLRHYQLGALLQRLRRRHRDRLPPAEPGCHPDGPMLLTALGWYLNHAALLTCQTDQLVARLEAENCRSLYLYCLACQHQISQLLAQDDSPLEDCLPLAQRVGGRWPLGAELEFSNLGYRASFEHSFGRHRRDSRFHNFIYFHHYFLEDVSWRLGGYLDHHVRLRRYLPVPWIGGFFEYSLVRMDYLRRYSLPLTCDPMLLAHYIARVVRFSPDIAPHSLHLNCEQIACGERLPPRLGDLLCLLLLGGDLQRDDSTGDWVEQRLSRHELIKLVRRRQHLSLWDGRPHAVVEYAFCRLRAHWQEEDWFLLLLAVKGFNASADFGHGEQVPIELLAQWARRARPLAAHQIEGFVTRVAEGLLREQVYSAAQVSRWRAALEQRLWRENRRLAGE
;
A
#
# COMPACT_ATOMS: atom_id res chain seq x y z
N MET A 1 -10.34 36.33 3.28
CA MET A 1 -8.91 36.20 2.91
C MET A 1 -8.71 34.97 2.04
N ALA A 2 -8.29 35.12 0.78
CA ALA A 2 -8.08 34.01 -0.16
C ALA A 2 -6.77 33.27 0.13
N CYS A 3 -6.76 31.94 0.00
CA CYS A 3 -5.55 31.12 0.18
C CYS A 3 -4.93 30.67 -1.16
N TYR A 4 -5.72 30.53 -2.23
CA TYR A 4 -5.37 30.38 -3.66
C TYR A 4 -6.64 29.89 -4.37
N PHE A 5 -6.95 30.42 -5.55
CA PHE A 5 -7.94 29.86 -6.48
C PHE A 5 -7.44 30.15 -7.90
N PRO A 6 -7.50 29.19 -8.84
CA PRO A 6 -6.90 29.37 -10.16
C PRO A 6 -7.67 30.38 -11.02
N ASP A 7 -6.94 31.29 -11.65
CA ASP A 7 -7.54 32.33 -12.50
C ASP A 7 -8.32 31.75 -13.69
N HIS A 8 -7.85 30.63 -14.24
CA HIS A 8 -8.51 29.94 -15.36
C HIS A 8 -9.87 29.32 -14.99
N ALA A 9 -10.23 29.26 -13.70
CA ALA A 9 -11.49 28.72 -13.22
C ALA A 9 -12.43 29.79 -12.65
N ARG A 10 -12.09 31.08 -12.74
CA ARG A 10 -12.98 32.18 -12.34
C ARG A 10 -14.24 32.19 -13.21
N GLY A 11 -15.37 32.54 -12.61
CA GLY A 11 -16.70 32.49 -13.25
C GLY A 11 -17.25 31.07 -13.42
N SER A 12 -16.52 30.02 -13.01
CA SER A 12 -17.01 28.65 -13.08
C SER A 12 -17.77 28.25 -11.81
N ARG A 13 -18.51 27.14 -11.89
CA ARG A 13 -19.12 26.48 -10.72
C ARG A 13 -18.12 26.21 -9.59
N TYR A 14 -16.84 25.99 -9.91
CA TYR A 14 -15.82 25.68 -8.92
C TYR A 14 -15.49 26.89 -8.06
N GLU A 15 -15.67 28.11 -8.58
CA GLU A 15 -15.52 29.32 -7.76
C GLU A 15 -16.60 29.40 -6.68
N GLN A 16 -17.83 28.99 -7.00
CA GLN A 16 -18.93 28.88 -6.03
C GLN A 16 -18.61 27.83 -4.95
N LEU A 17 -18.19 26.62 -5.37
CA LEU A 17 -17.76 25.57 -4.43
C LEU A 17 -16.61 26.03 -3.52
N TYR A 18 -15.65 26.80 -4.06
CA TYR A 18 -14.54 27.35 -3.28
C TYR A 18 -15.01 28.45 -2.31
N ALA A 19 -15.97 29.28 -2.72
CA ALA A 19 -16.54 30.34 -1.90
C ALA A 19 -17.22 29.78 -0.65
N GLU A 20 -17.90 28.63 -0.78
CA GLU A 20 -18.57 27.91 0.31
C GLU A 20 -17.59 27.30 1.34
N LEU A 21 -16.33 27.07 0.97
CA LEU A 21 -15.33 26.56 1.91
C LEU A 21 -14.98 27.61 2.97
N SER A 22 -14.97 27.19 4.24
CA SER A 22 -14.40 27.98 5.34
C SER A 22 -12.89 28.21 5.15
N ALA A 23 -12.33 29.19 5.87
CA ALA A 23 -10.89 29.47 5.81
C ALA A 23 -10.03 28.24 6.16
N VAL A 24 -10.50 27.38 7.07
CA VAL A 24 -9.80 26.14 7.46
C VAL A 24 -9.85 25.11 6.32
N GLU A 25 -11.01 24.95 5.68
CA GLU A 25 -11.17 24.00 4.57
C GLU A 25 -10.37 24.42 3.33
N ARG A 26 -10.23 25.72 3.06
CA ARG A 26 -9.33 26.22 2.01
C ARG A 26 -7.88 25.81 2.27
N VAL A 27 -7.43 25.80 3.53
CA VAL A 27 -6.09 25.30 3.90
C VAL A 27 -6.00 23.78 3.76
N MET A 28 -7.05 23.04 4.11
CA MET A 28 -7.10 21.57 3.93
C MET A 28 -7.04 21.17 2.46
N LEU A 29 -7.77 21.87 1.59
CA LEU A 29 -7.72 21.73 0.14
C LEU A 29 -6.30 21.92 -0.37
N LEU A 30 -5.65 23.03 -0.01
CA LEU A 30 -4.26 23.26 -0.42
C LEU A 30 -3.35 22.15 0.06
N ARG A 31 -3.42 21.76 1.35
CA ARG A 31 -2.60 20.67 1.90
C ARG A 31 -2.78 19.34 1.17
N GLU A 32 -3.98 19.02 0.71
CA GLU A 32 -4.20 17.82 -0.10
C GLU A 32 -3.59 17.98 -1.49
N PHE A 33 -3.92 19.07 -2.17
CA PHE A 33 -3.52 19.34 -3.55
C PHE A 33 -2.00 19.45 -3.71
N ILE A 34 -1.35 20.25 -2.86
CA ILE A 34 0.11 20.39 -2.86
C ILE A 34 0.80 19.28 -2.06
N GLY A 35 0.04 18.33 -1.49
CA GLY A 35 0.48 17.40 -0.44
C GLY A 35 1.76 16.65 -0.77
N VAL A 36 1.94 16.18 -2.00
CA VAL A 36 3.19 15.52 -2.42
C VAL A 36 4.33 16.49 -2.65
N THR A 37 4.06 17.71 -3.09
CA THR A 37 5.07 18.78 -3.12
C THR A 37 5.51 19.17 -1.69
N TYR A 38 4.60 19.05 -0.71
CA TYR A 38 4.88 19.26 0.71
C TYR A 38 5.58 18.05 1.36
N ARG A 39 5.35 16.82 0.91
CA ARG A 39 6.01 15.58 1.38
C ARG A 39 7.36 15.31 0.71
N ARG A 40 7.61 15.83 -0.50
CA ARG A 40 8.94 15.95 -1.18
C ARG A 40 9.93 16.85 -0.40
N ARG A 41 9.67 17.07 0.91
CA ARG A 41 10.23 18.07 1.82
C ARG A 41 11.71 17.93 2.12
N PHE A 42 12.35 16.80 1.81
CA PHE A 42 13.80 16.72 1.92
C PHE A 42 14.52 17.52 0.82
N TRP A 43 13.87 17.79 -0.33
CA TRP A 43 14.50 18.50 -1.45
C TRP A 43 13.91 19.89 -1.71
N PHE A 44 12.58 20.07 -1.65
CA PHE A 44 11.96 21.38 -1.93
C PHE A 44 12.41 22.48 -0.95
N PHE A 45 12.73 22.11 0.30
CA PHE A 45 13.21 23.04 1.33
C PHE A 45 14.75 23.04 1.50
N ARG A 46 15.48 22.18 0.77
CA ARG A 46 16.96 22.13 0.80
C ARG A 46 17.63 22.97 -0.30
N GLN A 47 17.00 23.09 -1.47
CA GLN A 47 17.64 23.70 -2.66
C GLN A 47 17.55 25.23 -2.73
N TYR A 48 16.83 25.86 -1.81
CA TYR A 48 16.70 27.31 -1.75
C TYR A 48 17.06 27.73 -0.33
N ASP A 49 17.95 28.71 -0.22
CA ASP A 49 18.29 29.35 1.06
C ASP A 49 17.09 30.16 1.56
N TYR A 50 16.10 29.45 2.09
CA TYR A 50 14.88 30.03 2.63
C TYR A 50 15.10 30.68 4.00
N ARG A 51 16.34 30.80 4.52
CA ARG A 51 16.63 31.55 5.76
C ARG A 51 16.20 33.03 5.64
N ALA A 52 16.21 33.61 4.44
CA ALA A 52 15.69 34.95 4.19
C ALA A 52 14.13 35.02 4.16
N PHE A 53 13.45 33.91 3.89
CA PHE A 53 12.01 33.82 3.57
C PHE A 53 11.14 33.39 4.75
N TYR A 54 11.74 32.97 5.88
CA TYR A 54 11.04 32.70 7.15
C TYR A 54 10.39 33.95 7.78
N ARG A 55 10.54 35.13 7.16
CA ARG A 55 9.75 36.34 7.50
C ARG A 55 8.37 36.35 6.82
N ALA A 56 8.10 35.51 5.81
CA ALA A 56 6.81 35.46 5.11
C ALA A 56 5.82 34.50 5.80
N PRO A 57 4.53 34.86 5.96
CA PRO A 57 3.54 33.99 6.60
C PRO A 57 3.37 32.64 5.86
N LEU A 58 3.21 31.53 6.60
CA LEU A 58 2.96 30.17 6.06
C LEU A 58 1.92 30.14 4.91
N ARG A 59 0.90 31.00 5.01
CA ARG A 59 -0.17 31.15 4.02
C ARG A 59 0.35 31.60 2.64
N TYR A 60 1.29 32.54 2.61
CA TYR A 60 1.90 33.02 1.37
C TYR A 60 2.67 31.90 0.65
N ASN A 61 3.44 31.10 1.41
CA ASN A 61 4.20 29.98 0.85
C ASN A 61 3.30 28.89 0.26
N LEU A 62 2.17 28.60 0.93
CA LEU A 62 1.17 27.66 0.41
C LEU A 62 0.54 28.17 -0.90
N GLN A 63 0.23 29.46 -0.97
CA GLN A 63 -0.35 30.08 -2.17
C GLN A 63 0.61 30.01 -3.36
N VAL A 64 1.87 30.40 -3.19
CA VAL A 64 2.88 30.35 -4.26
C VAL A 64 3.12 28.92 -4.73
N ALA A 65 3.19 27.96 -3.80
CA ALA A 65 3.32 26.55 -4.14
C ALA A 65 2.10 26.04 -4.93
N ALA A 66 0.88 26.39 -4.50
CA ALA A 66 -0.35 25.99 -5.17
C ALA A 66 -0.44 26.55 -6.60
N ALA A 67 -0.12 27.83 -6.81
CA ALA A 67 -0.09 28.44 -8.13
C ALA A 67 0.86 27.72 -9.10
N ARG A 68 2.08 27.40 -8.63
CA ARG A 68 3.05 26.64 -9.44
C ARG A 68 2.60 25.22 -9.72
N GLN A 69 1.98 24.55 -8.76
CA GLN A 69 1.52 23.17 -8.94
C GLN A 69 0.30 23.08 -9.85
N ASP A 70 -0.65 24.02 -9.78
CA ASP A 70 -1.83 24.02 -10.64
C ASP A 70 -1.50 24.20 -12.13
N GLN A 71 -0.43 24.93 -12.45
CA GLN A 71 0.08 24.99 -13.83
C GLN A 71 0.66 23.64 -14.31
N ARG A 72 1.23 22.84 -13.40
CA ARG A 72 1.90 21.57 -13.72
C ARG A 72 0.98 20.37 -13.67
N LEU A 73 0.10 20.31 -12.67
CA LEU A 73 -0.80 19.21 -12.37
C LEU A 73 -2.08 19.32 -13.20
N GLN A 74 -1.88 19.38 -14.52
CA GLN A 74 -2.94 19.30 -15.51
C GLN A 74 -2.71 18.09 -16.40
N VAL A 75 -3.73 17.26 -16.58
CA VAL A 75 -3.62 16.10 -17.47
C VAL A 75 -3.29 16.59 -18.89
N PRO A 76 -2.19 16.16 -19.52
CA PRO A 76 -1.82 16.67 -20.83
C PRO A 76 -2.89 16.38 -21.88
N TRP A 77 -3.16 17.34 -22.76
CA TRP A 77 -4.22 17.23 -23.76
C TRP A 77 -4.17 15.96 -24.62
N ARG A 78 -2.94 15.54 -25.01
CA ARG A 78 -2.71 14.32 -25.78
C ARG A 78 -3.12 13.04 -25.04
N ILE A 79 -3.03 13.05 -23.71
CA ILE A 79 -3.46 11.95 -22.85
C ILE A 79 -4.95 12.06 -22.57
N TRP A 80 -5.45 13.27 -22.31
CA TRP A 80 -6.86 13.54 -22.10
C TRP A 80 -7.75 13.06 -23.25
N ARG A 81 -7.30 13.16 -24.50
CA ARG A 81 -8.06 12.68 -25.68
C ARG A 81 -8.29 11.16 -25.72
N LYS A 82 -7.67 10.37 -24.85
CA LYS A 82 -7.84 8.90 -24.79
C LYS A 82 -9.11 8.55 -24.02
N SER A 83 -10.25 8.69 -24.67
CA SER A 83 -11.60 8.49 -24.10
C SER A 83 -11.76 7.17 -23.37
N ASP A 84 -11.20 6.09 -23.91
CA ASP A 84 -11.45 4.74 -23.39
C ASP A 84 -10.75 4.49 -22.05
N LEU A 85 -9.67 5.23 -21.76
CA LEU A 85 -8.87 5.09 -20.54
C LEU A 85 -9.21 6.16 -19.49
N ARG A 86 -9.65 7.33 -19.97
CA ARG A 86 -9.81 8.53 -19.14
C ARG A 86 -10.75 8.31 -17.95
N PRO A 87 -11.94 7.69 -18.08
CA PRO A 87 -12.81 7.40 -16.93
C PRO A 87 -12.12 6.55 -15.86
N HIS A 88 -11.33 5.55 -16.25
CA HIS A 88 -10.66 4.65 -15.30
C HIS A 88 -9.58 5.37 -14.48
N TYR A 89 -8.75 6.18 -15.13
CA TYR A 89 -7.74 6.98 -14.43
C TYR A 89 -8.38 8.08 -13.56
N LEU A 90 -9.44 8.75 -14.06
CA LEU A 90 -10.14 9.76 -13.28
C LEU A 90 -10.79 9.16 -12.03
N ARG A 91 -11.45 8.00 -12.13
CA ARG A 91 -11.96 7.28 -10.94
C ARG A 91 -10.86 7.07 -9.92
N LEU A 92 -9.71 6.53 -10.32
CA LEU A 92 -8.60 6.28 -9.40
C LEU A 92 -8.11 7.59 -8.74
N VAL A 93 -7.92 8.66 -9.51
CA VAL A 93 -7.51 9.98 -8.99
C VAL A 93 -8.51 10.53 -7.98
N LEU A 94 -9.81 10.52 -8.33
CA LEU A 94 -10.87 11.07 -7.49
C LEU A 94 -11.03 10.28 -6.18
N ARG A 95 -10.93 8.95 -6.24
CA ARG A 95 -10.95 8.09 -5.04
C ARG A 95 -9.87 8.47 -4.03
N HIS A 96 -8.65 8.72 -4.51
CA HIS A 96 -7.55 9.17 -3.65
C HIS A 96 -7.78 10.55 -3.05
N TYR A 97 -8.31 11.50 -3.83
CA TYR A 97 -8.68 12.82 -3.30
C TYR A 97 -9.82 12.77 -2.29
N GLN A 98 -10.83 11.92 -2.50
CA GLN A 98 -11.90 11.66 -1.54
C GLN A 98 -11.35 11.09 -0.24
N LEU A 99 -10.46 10.08 -0.31
CA LEU A 99 -9.81 9.50 0.87
C LEU A 99 -9.00 10.56 1.64
N GLY A 100 -8.26 11.42 0.94
CA GLY A 100 -7.51 12.53 1.55
C GLY A 100 -8.41 13.56 2.22
N ALA A 101 -9.49 13.96 1.56
CA ALA A 101 -10.50 14.89 2.10
C ALA A 101 -11.19 14.33 3.35
N LEU A 102 -11.50 13.03 3.35
CA LEU A 102 -12.08 12.31 4.48
C LEU A 102 -11.10 12.28 5.65
N LEU A 103 -9.88 11.81 5.42
CA LEU A 103 -8.83 11.72 6.45
C LEU A 103 -8.60 13.05 7.17
N GLN A 104 -8.48 14.16 6.42
CA GLN A 104 -8.26 15.47 7.03
C GLN A 104 -9.43 15.92 7.93
N ARG A 105 -10.67 15.59 7.56
CA ARG A 105 -11.87 15.92 8.35
C ARG A 105 -12.02 15.03 9.58
N LEU A 106 -11.86 13.72 9.41
CA LEU A 106 -11.88 12.77 10.54
C LEU A 106 -10.79 13.13 11.55
N ARG A 107 -9.58 13.44 11.10
CA ARG A 107 -8.48 13.86 11.98
C ARG A 107 -8.79 15.13 12.75
N ARG A 108 -9.51 16.08 12.15
CA ARG A 108 -9.93 17.31 12.84
C ARG A 108 -11.02 17.04 13.88
N ARG A 109 -12.01 16.21 13.56
CA ARG A 109 -13.13 15.89 14.45
C ARG A 109 -12.74 14.98 15.61
N HIS A 110 -11.76 14.08 15.42
CA HIS A 110 -11.44 13.00 16.35
C HIS A 110 -9.97 12.95 16.77
N ARG A 111 -9.29 14.11 16.76
CA ARG A 111 -7.87 14.22 17.10
C ARG A 111 -7.56 13.56 18.45
N ASP A 112 -8.43 13.78 19.43
CA ASP A 112 -8.24 13.34 20.82
C ASP A 112 -8.60 11.87 21.04
N ARG A 113 -9.23 11.22 20.05
CA ARG A 113 -9.59 9.80 20.08
C ARG A 113 -8.57 8.91 19.35
N LEU A 114 -7.52 9.50 18.77
CA LEU A 114 -6.49 8.73 18.11
C LEU A 114 -5.58 8.03 19.13
N PRO A 115 -5.20 6.78 18.88
CA PRO A 115 -4.21 6.11 19.71
C PRO A 115 -2.88 6.86 19.57
N PRO A 116 -2.01 6.79 20.60
CA PRO A 116 -0.67 7.32 20.47
C PRO A 116 0.05 6.64 19.30
N ALA A 117 0.92 7.39 18.64
CA ALA A 117 1.75 6.85 17.57
C ALA A 117 2.63 5.72 18.12
N GLU A 118 2.70 4.62 17.38
CA GLU A 118 3.58 3.51 17.74
C GLU A 118 5.04 3.92 17.48
N PRO A 119 5.98 3.61 18.39
CA PRO A 119 7.38 3.98 18.24
C PRO A 119 7.96 3.49 16.91
N GLY A 120 8.64 4.37 16.18
CA GLY A 120 9.27 4.01 14.91
C GLY A 120 8.31 3.91 13.72
N CYS A 121 6.98 3.98 13.93
CA CYS A 121 5.98 3.74 12.88
C CYS A 121 5.34 5.03 12.33
N HIS A 122 4.55 4.88 11.27
CA HIS A 122 3.83 5.97 10.63
C HIS A 122 2.69 6.51 11.52
N PRO A 123 2.70 7.80 11.93
CA PRO A 123 1.81 8.30 12.97
C PRO A 123 0.35 8.42 12.52
N ASP A 124 0.10 8.72 11.23
CA ASP A 124 -1.27 8.78 10.71
C ASP A 124 -1.83 7.39 10.31
N GLY A 125 -1.11 6.29 10.57
CA GLY A 125 -1.55 4.93 10.20
C GLY A 125 -2.95 4.61 10.76
N PRO A 126 -3.15 4.61 12.08
CA PRO A 126 -4.46 4.38 12.68
C PRO A 126 -5.60 5.20 12.05
N MET A 127 -5.39 6.49 11.82
CA MET A 127 -6.43 7.38 11.25
C MET A 127 -6.70 7.10 9.76
N LEU A 128 -5.67 6.79 8.98
CA LEU A 128 -5.84 6.43 7.58
C LEU A 128 -6.61 5.10 7.44
N LEU A 129 -6.35 4.14 8.33
CA LEU A 129 -7.11 2.89 8.37
C LEU A 129 -8.60 3.12 8.66
N THR A 130 -8.89 4.00 9.62
CA THR A 130 -10.26 4.43 9.93
C THR A 130 -10.93 5.11 8.75
N ALA A 131 -10.22 6.02 8.06
CA ALA A 131 -10.72 6.66 6.86
C ALA A 131 -11.02 5.64 5.75
N LEU A 132 -10.15 4.64 5.55
CA LEU A 132 -10.42 3.53 4.62
C LEU A 132 -11.64 2.72 5.03
N GLY A 133 -11.82 2.43 6.32
CA GLY A 133 -13.00 1.73 6.84
C GLY A 133 -14.29 2.48 6.53
N TRP A 134 -14.36 3.75 6.89
CA TRP A 134 -15.50 4.60 6.59
C TRP A 134 -15.78 4.70 5.08
N TYR A 135 -14.72 4.87 4.28
CA TYR A 135 -14.83 4.93 2.82
C TYR A 135 -15.46 3.66 2.26
N LEU A 136 -15.03 2.50 2.74
CA LEU A 136 -15.53 1.21 2.27
C LEU A 136 -16.97 0.92 2.73
N ASN A 137 -17.37 1.39 3.90
CA ASN A 137 -18.77 1.31 4.37
C ASN A 137 -19.71 2.15 3.49
N HIS A 138 -19.19 3.21 2.85
CA HIS A 138 -19.92 4.10 1.93
C HIS A 138 -19.58 3.86 0.45
N ALA A 139 -18.95 2.72 0.12
CA ALA A 139 -18.36 2.49 -1.20
C ALA A 139 -19.36 2.60 -2.37
N ALA A 140 -20.60 2.14 -2.17
CA ALA A 140 -21.64 2.18 -3.21
C ALA A 140 -22.00 3.63 -3.57
N LEU A 141 -22.30 4.45 -2.55
CA LEU A 141 -22.61 5.87 -2.72
C LEU A 141 -21.43 6.64 -3.31
N LEU A 142 -20.23 6.44 -2.77
CA LEU A 142 -19.01 7.11 -3.24
C LEU A 142 -18.68 6.72 -4.68
N THR A 143 -18.91 5.46 -5.08
CA THR A 143 -18.71 5.02 -6.47
C THR A 143 -19.67 5.75 -7.42
N CYS A 144 -20.96 5.80 -7.08
CA CYS A 144 -21.96 6.53 -7.86
C CYS A 144 -21.61 8.02 -8.00
N GLN A 145 -21.25 8.68 -6.90
CA GLN A 145 -20.85 10.09 -6.94
C GLN A 145 -19.54 10.31 -7.71
N THR A 146 -18.60 9.37 -7.63
CA THR A 146 -17.37 9.41 -8.43
C THR A 146 -17.69 9.32 -9.91
N ASP A 147 -18.57 8.40 -10.33
CA ASP A 147 -18.97 8.28 -11.73
C ASP A 147 -19.66 9.54 -12.26
N GLN A 148 -20.55 10.14 -11.46
CA GLN A 148 -21.19 11.41 -11.80
C GLN A 148 -20.16 12.55 -11.93
N LEU A 149 -19.16 12.58 -11.04
CA LEU A 149 -18.10 13.57 -11.10
C LEU A 149 -17.20 13.35 -12.32
N VAL A 150 -16.85 12.11 -12.66
CA VAL A 150 -16.11 11.78 -13.89
C VAL A 150 -16.86 12.29 -15.12
N ALA A 151 -18.12 11.93 -15.29
CA ALA A 151 -18.93 12.34 -16.45
C ALA A 151 -18.99 13.87 -16.59
N ARG A 152 -19.12 14.58 -15.47
CA ARG A 152 -19.11 16.05 -15.43
C ARG A 152 -17.76 16.63 -15.84
N LEU A 153 -16.65 16.12 -15.29
CA LEU A 153 -15.31 16.60 -15.62
C LEU A 153 -14.99 16.37 -17.11
N GLU A 154 -15.49 15.29 -17.69
CA GLU A 154 -15.39 15.03 -19.13
C GLU A 154 -16.21 16.04 -19.95
N ALA A 155 -17.46 16.28 -19.57
CA ALA A 155 -18.34 17.24 -20.24
C ALA A 155 -17.79 18.68 -20.19
N GLU A 156 -17.19 19.07 -19.06
CA GLU A 156 -16.57 20.38 -18.86
C GLU A 156 -15.14 20.45 -19.42
N ASN A 157 -14.61 19.36 -19.97
CA ASN A 157 -13.23 19.26 -20.45
C ASN A 157 -12.18 19.67 -19.39
N CYS A 158 -12.48 19.40 -18.12
CA CYS A 158 -11.72 19.85 -16.97
C CYS A 158 -10.50 18.95 -16.73
N ARG A 159 -9.28 19.50 -16.91
CA ARG A 159 -8.00 18.77 -16.79
C ARG A 159 -7.22 19.07 -15.51
N SER A 160 -7.71 19.98 -14.68
CA SER A 160 -6.99 20.47 -13.50
C SER A 160 -7.21 19.56 -12.29
N LEU A 161 -6.12 19.02 -11.74
CA LEU A 161 -6.15 18.24 -10.51
C LEU A 161 -6.56 19.08 -9.29
N TYR A 162 -6.35 20.40 -9.32
CA TYR A 162 -6.83 21.30 -8.26
C TYR A 162 -8.35 21.29 -8.19
N LEU A 163 -9.02 21.38 -9.34
CA LEU A 163 -10.48 21.37 -9.43
C LEU A 163 -11.06 20.00 -9.06
N TYR A 164 -10.36 18.91 -9.39
CA TYR A 164 -10.72 17.56 -8.91
C TYR A 164 -10.69 17.49 -7.39
N CYS A 165 -9.59 17.95 -6.79
CA CYS A 165 -9.42 17.97 -5.34
C CYS A 165 -10.48 18.82 -4.66
N LEU A 166 -10.79 20.01 -5.21
CA LEU A 166 -11.85 20.90 -4.69
C LEU A 166 -13.23 20.22 -4.74
N ALA A 167 -13.59 19.60 -5.86
CA ALA A 167 -14.86 18.89 -5.98
C ALA A 167 -14.99 17.76 -4.96
N CYS A 168 -13.94 16.95 -4.78
CA CYS A 168 -13.91 15.89 -3.77
C CYS A 168 -14.00 16.43 -2.34
N GLN A 169 -13.33 17.55 -2.04
CA GLN A 169 -13.41 18.20 -0.72
C GLN A 169 -14.83 18.64 -0.40
N HIS A 170 -15.52 19.24 -1.35
CA HIS A 170 -16.90 19.67 -1.18
C HIS A 170 -17.84 18.46 -1.01
N GLN A 171 -17.74 17.46 -1.90
CA GLN A 171 -18.53 16.22 -1.84
C GLN A 171 -18.43 15.52 -0.48
N ILE A 172 -17.20 15.33 0.02
CA ILE A 172 -16.97 14.70 1.33
C ILE A 172 -17.49 15.56 2.49
N SER A 173 -17.45 16.90 2.36
CA SER A 173 -18.02 17.78 3.39
C SER A 173 -19.52 17.60 3.52
N GLN A 174 -20.23 17.52 2.39
CA GLN A 174 -21.68 17.31 2.37
C GLN A 174 -22.05 15.95 2.96
N LEU A 175 -21.34 14.88 2.55
CA LEU A 175 -21.55 13.54 3.08
C LEU A 175 -21.38 13.49 4.60
N LEU A 176 -20.26 14.03 5.10
CA LEU A 176 -19.96 14.03 6.54
C LEU A 176 -20.84 14.98 7.36
N ALA A 177 -21.60 15.88 6.73
CA ALA A 177 -22.59 16.71 7.39
C ALA A 177 -23.95 16.02 7.50
N GLN A 178 -24.20 14.99 6.68
CA GLN A 178 -25.42 14.20 6.66
C GLN A 178 -25.25 12.83 7.36
N ASP A 179 -24.00 12.43 7.61
CA ASP A 179 -23.66 11.17 8.24
C ASP A 179 -23.34 11.36 9.74
N ASP A 180 -24.26 10.90 10.58
CA ASP A 180 -24.13 10.84 12.03
C ASP A 180 -23.56 9.50 12.53
N SER A 181 -23.11 8.62 11.62
CA SER A 181 -22.61 7.28 11.99
C SER A 181 -21.44 7.38 12.99
N PRO A 182 -21.47 6.58 14.07
CA PRO A 182 -20.40 6.59 15.05
C PRO A 182 -19.13 6.05 14.41
N LEU A 183 -18.01 6.75 14.61
CA LEU A 183 -16.71 6.30 14.14
C LEU A 183 -16.24 4.98 14.75
N GLU A 184 -16.83 4.59 15.87
CA GLU A 184 -16.53 3.32 16.56
C GLU A 184 -16.76 2.13 15.64
N ASP A 185 -17.76 2.20 14.76
CA ASP A 185 -18.03 1.17 13.73
C ASP A 185 -16.91 1.10 12.67
N CYS A 186 -16.10 2.15 12.56
CA CYS A 186 -15.01 2.28 11.59
C CYS A 186 -13.61 2.13 12.23
N LEU A 187 -13.51 1.97 13.55
CA LEU A 187 -12.25 1.92 14.28
C LEU A 187 -11.84 0.47 14.60
N PRO A 188 -10.93 -0.14 13.82
CA PRO A 188 -10.37 -1.45 14.16
C PRO A 188 -9.47 -1.41 15.41
N LEU A 189 -9.38 -0.27 16.12
CA LEU A 189 -8.53 -0.10 17.29
C LEU A 189 -8.91 -1.02 18.45
N ALA A 190 -10.20 -1.35 18.58
CA ALA A 190 -10.68 -2.31 19.57
C ALA A 190 -10.16 -3.73 19.30
N GLN A 191 -9.74 -4.02 18.07
CA GLN A 191 -9.25 -5.34 17.65
C GLN A 191 -7.72 -5.43 17.68
N ARG A 192 -7.04 -4.39 18.18
CA ARG A 192 -5.58 -4.39 18.34
C ARG A 192 -5.12 -5.53 19.24
N VAL A 193 -4.01 -6.14 18.85
CA VAL A 193 -3.31 -7.13 19.67
C VAL A 193 -1.96 -6.61 20.19
N GLY A 194 -1.50 -5.46 19.67
CA GLY A 194 -0.23 -4.86 20.00
C GLY A 194 0.97 -5.54 19.34
N GLY A 195 2.16 -5.08 19.74
CA GLY A 195 3.45 -5.57 19.27
C GLY A 195 4.55 -4.54 19.58
N ARG A 196 5.81 -4.97 19.48
CA ARG A 196 7.02 -4.15 19.55
C ARG A 196 7.79 -4.11 18.25
N TRP A 197 7.62 -5.09 17.37
CA TRP A 197 8.39 -5.18 16.13
C TRP A 197 7.68 -4.48 14.98
N PRO A 198 8.31 -3.46 14.37
CA PRO A 198 7.73 -2.74 13.25
C PRO A 198 7.50 -3.62 12.03
N LEU A 199 6.31 -3.46 11.44
CA LEU A 199 5.83 -4.17 10.28
C LEU A 199 5.44 -3.19 9.17
N GLY A 200 5.54 -3.65 7.94
CA GLY A 200 5.09 -2.92 6.77
C GLY A 200 4.70 -3.85 5.63
N ALA A 201 3.98 -3.31 4.65
CA ALA A 201 3.58 -4.06 3.45
C ALA A 201 3.73 -3.23 2.18
N GLU A 202 4.07 -3.90 1.08
CA GLU A 202 4.02 -3.36 -0.28
C GLU A 202 3.02 -4.22 -1.05
N LEU A 203 1.99 -3.60 -1.61
CA LEU A 203 0.90 -4.29 -2.30
C LEU A 203 0.97 -3.94 -3.79
N GLU A 204 1.14 -4.92 -4.65
CA GLU A 204 1.21 -4.74 -6.10
C GLU A 204 -0.10 -5.18 -6.77
N PHE A 205 -0.56 -4.37 -7.72
CA PHE A 205 -1.79 -4.57 -8.48
C PHE A 205 -1.53 -4.56 -9.98
N SER A 206 -2.17 -5.48 -10.71
CA SER A 206 -2.09 -5.56 -12.17
C SER A 206 -3.20 -6.43 -12.76
N ASN A 207 -3.94 -5.86 -13.71
CA ASN A 207 -4.93 -6.60 -14.53
C ASN A 207 -4.28 -7.59 -15.52
N LEU A 208 -2.96 -7.52 -15.71
CA LEU A 208 -2.19 -8.44 -16.55
C LEU A 208 -1.51 -9.55 -15.74
N GLY A 209 -1.58 -9.49 -14.40
CA GLY A 209 -0.80 -10.34 -13.50
C GLY A 209 0.69 -10.26 -13.82
N TYR A 210 1.36 -11.41 -13.87
CA TYR A 210 2.80 -11.52 -14.11
C TYR A 210 3.28 -10.89 -15.42
N ARG A 211 2.39 -10.79 -16.41
CA ARG A 211 2.67 -10.22 -17.73
C ARG A 211 2.84 -8.70 -17.71
N ALA A 212 2.57 -8.03 -16.59
CA ALA A 212 2.81 -6.59 -16.46
C ALA A 212 4.30 -6.21 -16.41
N SER A 213 5.16 -7.13 -15.98
CA SER A 213 6.60 -6.88 -15.88
C SER A 213 7.23 -6.64 -17.25
N PHE A 214 8.31 -5.86 -17.25
CA PHE A 214 9.01 -5.50 -18.50
C PHE A 214 9.59 -6.70 -19.25
N GLU A 215 10.12 -7.69 -18.53
CA GLU A 215 10.77 -8.87 -19.13
C GLU A 215 9.80 -9.67 -20.02
N HIS A 216 8.52 -9.74 -19.66
CA HIS A 216 7.48 -10.39 -20.48
C HIS A 216 6.86 -9.47 -21.55
N SER A 217 7.26 -8.20 -21.58
CA SER A 217 6.69 -7.16 -22.45
C SER A 217 7.64 -6.69 -23.56
N PHE A 218 8.83 -7.30 -23.73
CA PHE A 218 9.83 -6.89 -24.73
C PHE A 218 9.20 -6.67 -26.12
N GLY A 219 9.17 -5.41 -26.56
CA GLY A 219 8.69 -4.98 -27.88
C GLY A 219 7.17 -4.91 -28.07
N ARG A 220 6.37 -5.60 -27.25
CA ARG A 220 4.90 -5.59 -27.33
C ARG A 220 4.32 -5.49 -25.92
N HIS A 221 4.43 -4.30 -25.32
CA HIS A 221 3.79 -3.99 -24.04
C HIS A 221 2.34 -4.47 -24.07
N ARG A 222 2.04 -5.51 -23.27
CA ARG A 222 0.67 -5.97 -23.07
C ARG A 222 -0.11 -4.83 -22.42
N ARG A 223 -1.36 -4.68 -22.81
CA ARG A 223 -2.24 -3.60 -22.34
C ARG A 223 -3.53 -4.26 -21.90
N ASP A 224 -3.91 -4.05 -20.64
CA ASP A 224 -5.29 -4.29 -20.22
C ASP A 224 -6.17 -3.17 -20.75
N SER A 225 -7.47 -3.42 -20.91
CA SER A 225 -8.40 -2.46 -21.52
C SER A 225 -8.63 -1.18 -20.70
N ARG A 226 -8.35 -1.21 -19.39
CA ARG A 226 -8.69 -0.10 -18.48
C ARG A 226 -7.53 0.85 -18.26
N PHE A 227 -6.33 0.31 -18.00
CA PHE A 227 -5.17 1.10 -17.58
C PHE A 227 -3.99 1.03 -18.55
N HIS A 228 -4.04 0.17 -19.57
CA HIS A 228 -2.93 -0.05 -20.50
C HIS A 228 -1.61 -0.34 -19.76
N ASN A 229 -1.62 -1.23 -18.78
CA ASN A 229 -0.47 -1.55 -17.93
C ASN A 229 0.12 -0.31 -17.22
N PHE A 230 -0.71 0.66 -16.85
CA PHE A 230 -0.30 1.89 -16.17
C PHE A 230 0.74 2.75 -16.90
N ILE A 231 0.89 2.66 -18.23
CA ILE A 231 1.82 3.50 -19.00
C ILE A 231 1.57 5.03 -18.84
N TYR A 232 0.35 5.42 -18.44
CA TYR A 232 -0.01 6.83 -18.23
C TYR A 232 -0.02 7.24 -16.75
N PHE A 233 0.52 6.42 -15.85
CA PHE A 233 0.59 6.67 -14.40
C PHE A 233 1.09 8.07 -14.05
N HIS A 234 2.24 8.49 -14.58
CA HIS A 234 2.82 9.81 -14.31
C HIS A 234 2.06 10.95 -15.00
N HIS A 235 1.38 10.68 -16.12
CA HIS A 235 0.60 11.69 -16.84
C HIS A 235 -0.72 12.05 -16.14
N TYR A 236 -1.27 11.11 -15.36
CA TYR A 236 -2.37 11.34 -14.43
C TYR A 236 -1.89 11.69 -13.02
N PHE A 237 -0.58 11.88 -12.84
CA PHE A 237 0.05 12.23 -11.56
C PHE A 237 -0.34 11.27 -10.43
N LEU A 238 -0.46 9.97 -10.74
CA LEU A 238 -0.91 9.00 -9.74
C LEU A 238 0.05 8.94 -8.54
N GLU A 239 1.35 9.11 -8.76
CA GLU A 239 2.35 9.27 -7.68
C GLU A 239 2.01 10.43 -6.73
N ASP A 240 1.54 11.55 -7.28
CA ASP A 240 1.20 12.75 -6.51
C ASP A 240 -0.15 12.62 -5.78
N VAL A 241 -1.12 11.89 -6.32
CA VAL A 241 -2.45 11.78 -5.68
C VAL A 241 -2.54 10.61 -4.69
N SER A 242 -1.79 9.52 -4.92
CA SER A 242 -1.88 8.28 -4.12
C SER A 242 -0.87 8.17 -2.98
N TRP A 243 -0.20 9.27 -2.65
CA TRP A 243 0.89 9.34 -1.67
C TRP A 243 0.55 8.88 -0.26
N ARG A 244 -0.73 8.95 0.13
CA ARG A 244 -1.19 8.50 1.46
C ARG A 244 -1.04 7.00 1.62
N LEU A 245 -1.12 6.26 0.52
CA LEU A 245 -0.86 4.83 0.44
C LEU A 245 0.52 4.52 -0.19
N GLY A 246 1.36 5.55 -0.38
CA GLY A 246 2.71 5.40 -0.94
C GLY A 246 2.71 4.90 -2.39
N GLY A 247 1.78 5.39 -3.22
CA GLY A 247 1.62 4.86 -4.56
C GLY A 247 2.81 5.08 -5.49
N TYR A 248 3.21 4.03 -6.20
CA TYR A 248 4.36 3.98 -7.10
C TYR A 248 4.07 3.07 -8.30
N LEU A 249 4.86 3.17 -9.36
CA LEU A 249 4.79 2.29 -10.52
C LEU A 249 6.04 1.41 -10.58
N ASP A 250 5.92 0.12 -10.26
CA ASP A 250 7.04 -0.81 -10.37
C ASP A 250 7.08 -1.50 -11.74
N HIS A 251 8.12 -1.18 -12.50
CA HIS A 251 8.33 -1.65 -13.86
C HIS A 251 9.14 -2.95 -13.93
N HIS A 252 9.80 -3.37 -12.84
CA HIS A 252 10.72 -4.51 -12.78
C HIS A 252 11.87 -4.44 -13.82
N VAL A 253 12.27 -3.24 -14.27
CA VAL A 253 13.34 -3.04 -15.27
C VAL A 253 14.71 -2.95 -14.58
N ARG A 254 15.56 -3.97 -14.73
CA ARG A 254 16.94 -3.96 -14.18
C ARG A 254 17.88 -2.96 -14.87
N LEU A 255 17.66 -2.67 -16.16
CA LEU A 255 18.52 -1.84 -17.00
C LEU A 255 18.22 -0.33 -16.96
N ARG A 256 17.26 0.12 -16.13
CA ARG A 256 16.80 1.52 -16.10
C ARG A 256 17.90 2.51 -15.68
N ARG A 257 18.99 2.03 -15.07
CA ARG A 257 20.19 2.84 -14.81
C ARG A 257 20.77 3.44 -16.10
N TYR A 258 20.45 2.86 -17.27
CA TYR A 258 21.04 3.22 -18.56
C TYR A 258 20.03 3.71 -19.61
N LEU A 259 18.71 3.52 -19.44
CA LEU A 259 17.69 3.96 -20.40
C LEU A 259 16.40 4.47 -19.71
N PRO A 260 16.09 5.77 -19.77
CA PRO A 260 14.79 6.30 -19.37
C PRO A 260 13.79 6.03 -20.50
N VAL A 261 12.84 5.13 -20.24
CA VAL A 261 11.87 4.70 -21.25
C VAL A 261 10.45 5.09 -20.81
N PRO A 262 9.91 6.22 -21.31
CA PRO A 262 8.63 6.80 -20.83
C PRO A 262 7.38 6.01 -21.24
N TRP A 263 7.53 4.90 -21.97
CA TRP A 263 6.43 4.06 -22.44
C TRP A 263 6.33 2.70 -21.73
N ILE A 264 7.16 2.44 -20.71
CA ILE A 264 7.12 1.19 -19.96
C ILE A 264 6.05 1.26 -18.87
N GLY A 265 5.11 0.31 -18.92
CA GLY A 265 4.10 0.08 -17.88
C GLY A 265 4.64 -0.73 -16.70
N GLY A 266 3.78 -1.12 -15.78
CA GLY A 266 4.18 -1.92 -14.62
C GLY A 266 3.06 -2.17 -13.62
N PHE A 267 3.46 -2.73 -12.48
CA PHE A 267 2.58 -2.94 -11.34
C PHE A 267 2.28 -1.61 -10.66
N PHE A 268 1.01 -1.33 -10.41
CA PHE A 268 0.64 -0.24 -9.52
C PHE A 268 0.84 -0.71 -8.08
N GLU A 269 1.79 -0.10 -7.38
CA GLU A 269 2.20 -0.49 -6.03
C GLU A 269 1.66 0.52 -5.01
N TYR A 270 1.13 0.03 -3.88
CA TYR A 270 0.99 0.81 -2.66
C TYR A 270 2.08 0.41 -1.67
N SER A 271 3.00 1.33 -1.40
CA SER A 271 4.11 1.12 -0.47
C SER A 271 3.76 1.67 0.92
N LEU A 272 3.21 0.83 1.80
CA LEU A 272 2.83 1.23 3.16
C LEU A 272 4.03 1.37 4.12
N VAL A 273 5.25 1.32 3.59
CA VAL A 273 6.52 1.31 4.36
C VAL A 273 7.46 2.43 3.94
N ARG A 274 7.27 3.05 2.77
CA ARG A 274 8.28 3.91 2.16
C ARG A 274 7.76 5.33 2.00
N MET A 275 8.65 6.28 2.27
CA MET A 275 8.31 7.71 2.30
C MET A 275 8.94 8.51 1.17
N ASP A 276 10.01 8.01 0.54
CA ASP A 276 10.76 8.75 -0.48
C ASP A 276 11.05 7.93 -1.75
N TYR A 277 11.08 8.64 -2.88
CA TYR A 277 11.33 8.07 -4.20
C TYR A 277 12.73 7.47 -4.36
N LEU A 278 13.73 8.05 -3.68
CA LEU A 278 15.11 7.54 -3.69
C LEU A 278 15.24 6.23 -2.91
N ARG A 279 14.15 5.75 -2.28
CA ARG A 279 14.08 4.51 -1.48
C ARG A 279 15.16 4.51 -0.39
N ARG A 280 15.52 5.68 0.13
CA ARG A 280 16.53 5.80 1.20
C ARG A 280 15.90 5.61 2.56
N TYR A 281 14.66 6.07 2.72
CA TYR A 281 13.97 6.16 3.99
C TYR A 281 12.76 5.22 4.07
N SER A 282 12.68 4.45 5.13
CA SER A 282 11.49 3.67 5.46
C SER A 282 10.82 4.17 6.74
N LEU A 283 9.50 4.06 6.76
CA LEU A 283 8.67 4.25 7.92
C LEU A 283 7.70 3.04 7.99
N PRO A 284 7.98 2.04 8.83
CA PRO A 284 7.04 0.95 9.07
C PRO A 284 5.64 1.47 9.40
N LEU A 285 4.61 0.72 9.01
CA LEU A 285 3.23 1.17 9.16
C LEU A 285 2.77 1.06 10.62
N THR A 286 3.05 -0.08 11.25
CA THR A 286 2.50 -0.48 12.55
C THR A 286 3.36 -1.57 13.18
N CYS A 287 3.36 -1.70 14.51
CA CYS A 287 3.89 -2.85 15.23
C CYS A 287 2.83 -3.96 15.41
N ASP A 288 1.55 -3.61 15.26
CA ASP A 288 0.41 -4.49 15.46
C ASP A 288 0.06 -5.28 14.17
N PRO A 289 0.16 -6.62 14.17
CA PRO A 289 -0.16 -7.44 13.00
C PRO A 289 -1.66 -7.43 12.64
N MET A 290 -2.58 -7.22 13.58
CA MET A 290 -4.01 -7.13 13.26
C MET A 290 -4.31 -5.82 12.53
N LEU A 291 -3.71 -4.71 12.94
CA LEU A 291 -3.84 -3.45 12.20
C LEU A 291 -3.32 -3.57 10.77
N LEU A 292 -2.18 -4.26 10.57
CA LEU A 292 -1.65 -4.48 9.22
C LEU A 292 -2.55 -5.41 8.39
N ALA A 293 -3.14 -6.44 8.99
CA ALA A 293 -4.10 -7.33 8.33
C ALA A 293 -5.31 -6.57 7.78
N HIS A 294 -5.90 -5.75 8.64
CA HIS A 294 -6.96 -4.82 8.28
C HIS A 294 -6.58 -3.86 7.16
N TYR A 295 -5.35 -3.35 7.19
CA TYR A 295 -4.83 -2.47 6.14
C TYR A 295 -4.78 -3.16 4.79
N ILE A 296 -4.21 -4.37 4.75
CA ILE A 296 -4.09 -5.15 3.51
C ILE A 296 -5.50 -5.41 2.93
N ALA A 297 -6.42 -5.92 3.74
CA ALA A 297 -7.79 -6.21 3.30
C ALA A 297 -8.51 -4.97 2.77
N ARG A 298 -8.43 -3.84 3.49
CA ARG A 298 -9.10 -2.59 3.10
C ARG A 298 -8.48 -1.95 1.88
N VAL A 299 -7.15 -1.96 1.74
CA VAL A 299 -6.47 -1.41 0.56
C VAL A 299 -6.80 -2.21 -0.71
N VAL A 300 -6.89 -3.54 -0.61
CA VAL A 300 -7.33 -4.38 -1.74
C VAL A 300 -8.76 -4.00 -2.18
N ARG A 301 -9.68 -3.83 -1.22
CA ARG A 301 -11.07 -3.41 -1.51
C ARG A 301 -11.18 -1.96 -2.01
N PHE A 302 -10.23 -1.10 -1.65
CA PHE A 302 -10.20 0.30 -2.08
C PHE A 302 -9.88 0.46 -3.58
N SER A 303 -9.26 -0.54 -4.21
CA SER A 303 -8.90 -0.56 -5.64
C SER A 303 -9.61 -1.69 -6.42
N PRO A 304 -10.96 -1.69 -6.51
CA PRO A 304 -11.74 -2.80 -7.08
C PRO A 304 -11.55 -2.96 -8.60
N ASP A 305 -11.09 -1.92 -9.29
CA ASP A 305 -10.88 -1.94 -10.75
C ASP A 305 -9.54 -2.53 -11.18
N ILE A 306 -8.68 -2.88 -10.23
CA ILE A 306 -7.32 -3.35 -10.47
C ILE A 306 -7.13 -4.66 -9.71
N ALA A 307 -6.82 -5.75 -10.42
CA ALA A 307 -6.64 -7.05 -9.78
C ALA A 307 -5.42 -7.04 -8.83
N PRO A 308 -5.53 -7.58 -7.61
CA PRO A 308 -4.39 -7.76 -6.73
C PRO A 308 -3.43 -8.78 -7.35
N HIS A 309 -2.13 -8.56 -7.16
CA HIS A 309 -1.09 -9.41 -7.74
C HIS A 309 -0.14 -9.96 -6.68
N SER A 310 0.64 -9.12 -6.03
CA SER A 310 1.68 -9.56 -5.10
C SER A 310 1.66 -8.75 -3.80
N LEU A 311 2.19 -9.35 -2.74
CA LEU A 311 2.33 -8.75 -1.43
C LEU A 311 3.77 -8.99 -0.96
N HIS A 312 4.47 -7.91 -0.59
CA HIS A 312 5.73 -8.01 0.12
C HIS A 312 5.53 -7.57 1.56
N LEU A 313 5.92 -8.42 2.52
CA LEU A 313 5.86 -8.12 3.94
C LEU A 313 7.24 -7.74 4.44
N ASN A 314 7.33 -6.60 5.11
CA ASN A 314 8.57 -6.08 5.68
C ASN A 314 8.49 -6.21 7.21
N CYS A 315 9.46 -6.89 7.80
CA CYS A 315 9.58 -7.03 9.26
C CYS A 315 10.95 -6.53 9.69
N GLU A 316 10.98 -5.60 10.64
CA GLU A 316 12.25 -5.19 11.24
C GLU A 316 12.85 -6.34 12.08
N GLN A 317 14.15 -6.54 11.98
CA GLN A 317 14.89 -7.50 12.80
C GLN A 317 15.41 -6.81 14.05
N ILE A 318 14.73 -7.02 15.17
CA ILE A 318 15.20 -6.59 16.48
C ILE A 318 15.94 -7.75 17.13
N ALA A 319 17.18 -7.51 17.57
CA ALA A 319 18.03 -8.54 18.16
C ALA A 319 17.42 -9.05 19.46
N CYS A 320 16.93 -10.30 19.46
CA CYS A 320 16.37 -10.93 20.65
C CYS A 320 16.58 -12.45 20.64
N GLY A 321 17.38 -12.94 21.58
CA GLY A 321 17.66 -14.36 21.77
C GLY A 321 18.47 -15.01 20.65
N GLU A 322 18.67 -16.32 20.77
CA GLU A 322 19.36 -17.14 19.77
C GLU A 322 18.48 -17.34 18.53
N ARG A 323 19.06 -17.19 17.34
CA ARG A 323 18.36 -17.36 16.05
C ARG A 323 19.04 -18.47 15.27
N LEU A 324 18.23 -19.31 14.64
CA LEU A 324 18.71 -20.45 13.86
C LEU A 324 18.54 -20.18 12.36
N PRO A 325 19.31 -20.81 11.48
CA PRO A 325 19.05 -20.71 10.04
C PRO A 325 17.66 -21.27 9.67
N PRO A 326 16.99 -20.72 8.63
CA PRO A 326 15.79 -21.32 8.06
C PRO A 326 16.05 -22.75 7.54
N ARG A 327 15.15 -23.68 7.84
CA ARG A 327 15.14 -25.00 7.20
C ARG A 327 14.25 -24.97 5.96
N LEU A 328 14.46 -25.90 5.03
CA LEU A 328 13.57 -26.05 3.85
C LEU A 328 12.10 -26.15 4.26
N GLY A 329 11.79 -26.97 5.28
CA GLY A 329 10.42 -27.12 5.79
C GLY A 329 9.78 -25.81 6.27
N ASP A 330 10.57 -24.92 6.88
CA ASP A 330 10.08 -23.62 7.35
C ASP A 330 9.66 -22.74 6.14
N LEU A 331 10.47 -22.74 5.09
CA LEU A 331 10.24 -21.98 3.87
C LEU A 331 9.07 -22.54 3.05
N LEU A 332 8.91 -23.86 3.02
CA LEU A 332 7.76 -24.51 2.40
C LEU A 332 6.46 -24.22 3.16
N CYS A 333 6.48 -24.18 4.51
CA CYS A 333 5.33 -23.75 5.31
C CYS A 333 4.92 -22.30 5.00
N LEU A 334 5.89 -21.40 4.82
CA LEU A 334 5.59 -20.04 4.37
C LEU A 334 4.92 -20.03 2.99
N LEU A 335 5.42 -20.81 2.03
CA LEU A 335 4.79 -20.94 0.70
C LEU A 335 3.39 -21.56 0.76
N LEU A 336 3.14 -22.55 1.62
CA LEU A 336 1.80 -23.09 1.86
C LEU A 336 0.84 -22.01 2.38
N LEU A 337 1.32 -21.14 3.28
CA LEU A 337 0.48 -20.12 3.91
C LEU A 337 0.15 -18.97 2.98
N GLY A 338 1.13 -18.45 2.23
CA GLY A 338 1.01 -17.21 1.48
C GLY A 338 1.34 -17.29 -0.02
N GLY A 339 1.86 -18.40 -0.52
CA GLY A 339 2.21 -18.57 -1.93
C GLY A 339 0.99 -18.65 -2.86
N ASP A 340 1.26 -18.91 -4.13
CA ASP A 340 0.27 -19.03 -5.21
C ASP A 340 0.17 -20.49 -5.70
N LEU A 341 -0.29 -21.37 -4.80
CA LEU A 341 -0.55 -22.77 -5.11
C LEU A 341 -1.81 -22.93 -5.95
N GLN A 342 -1.62 -23.49 -7.14
CA GLN A 342 -2.68 -23.77 -8.11
C GLN A 342 -2.48 -25.15 -8.72
N ARG A 343 -3.54 -25.75 -9.25
CA ARG A 343 -3.38 -26.95 -10.09
C ARG A 343 -2.94 -26.53 -11.48
N ASP A 344 -1.99 -27.26 -12.04
CA ASP A 344 -1.60 -27.12 -13.43
C ASP A 344 -2.64 -27.81 -14.32
N ASP A 345 -3.19 -27.07 -15.30
CA ASP A 345 -4.28 -27.58 -16.15
C ASP A 345 -3.85 -28.76 -17.03
N SER A 346 -2.56 -28.89 -17.34
CA SER A 346 -2.04 -29.91 -18.25
C SER A 346 -1.65 -31.22 -17.55
N THR A 347 -1.12 -31.11 -16.33
CA THR A 347 -0.60 -32.25 -15.56
C THR A 347 -1.50 -32.63 -14.39
N GLY A 348 -2.40 -31.74 -13.95
CA GLY A 348 -3.23 -31.91 -12.77
C GLY A 348 -2.46 -31.82 -11.44
N ASP A 349 -1.13 -31.73 -11.49
CA ASP A 349 -0.27 -31.59 -10.31
C ASP A 349 -0.41 -30.18 -9.71
N TRP A 350 -0.21 -30.08 -8.39
CA TRP A 350 -0.13 -28.79 -7.73
C TRP A 350 1.21 -28.12 -8.02
N VAL A 351 1.18 -26.82 -8.30
CA VAL A 351 2.35 -26.00 -8.58
C VAL A 351 2.26 -24.67 -7.84
N GLU A 352 3.41 -24.17 -7.36
CA GLU A 352 3.54 -22.80 -6.89
C GLU A 352 3.88 -21.92 -8.11
N GLN A 353 2.91 -21.13 -8.55
CA GLN A 353 2.96 -20.45 -9.85
C GLN A 353 4.07 -19.41 -9.91
N ARG A 354 4.33 -18.69 -8.82
CA ARG A 354 5.24 -17.54 -8.86
C ARG A 354 6.71 -17.95 -8.95
N LEU A 355 7.11 -19.02 -8.25
CA LEU A 355 8.44 -19.62 -8.36
C LEU A 355 8.59 -20.38 -9.67
N SER A 356 7.60 -21.20 -10.06
CA SER A 356 7.70 -22.00 -11.29
C SER A 356 7.76 -21.15 -12.56
N ARG A 357 7.08 -20.00 -12.60
CA ARG A 357 7.11 -19.04 -13.71
C ARG A 357 8.23 -18.01 -13.63
N HIS A 358 9.14 -18.13 -12.66
CA HIS A 358 10.24 -17.19 -12.44
C HIS A 358 9.78 -15.74 -12.16
N GLU A 359 8.56 -15.56 -11.62
CA GLU A 359 8.05 -14.26 -11.16
C GLU A 359 8.78 -13.83 -9.88
N LEU A 360 9.17 -14.80 -9.04
CA LEU A 360 9.90 -14.58 -7.80
C LEU A 360 11.40 -14.74 -8.00
N ILE A 361 12.12 -13.62 -7.91
CA ILE A 361 13.60 -13.62 -7.98
C ILE A 361 14.21 -14.02 -6.62
N LYS A 362 13.57 -13.64 -5.50
CA LYS A 362 14.01 -13.96 -4.13
C LYS A 362 12.80 -14.17 -3.22
N LEU A 363 12.83 -15.23 -2.40
CA LEU A 363 11.79 -15.53 -1.41
C LEU A 363 11.84 -14.56 -0.21
N VAL A 364 13.04 -14.40 0.34
CA VAL A 364 13.36 -13.55 1.49
C VAL A 364 14.57 -12.69 1.15
N ARG A 365 14.54 -11.42 1.52
CA ARG A 365 15.65 -10.48 1.29
C ARG A 365 15.90 -9.64 2.53
N ARG A 366 17.15 -9.63 3.00
CA ARG A 366 17.61 -8.65 3.98
C ARG A 366 17.87 -7.30 3.32
N ARG A 367 17.44 -6.24 3.98
CA ARG A 367 17.63 -4.85 3.58
C ARG A 367 18.11 -4.05 4.78
N GLN A 368 18.77 -2.93 4.48
CA GLN A 368 19.13 -1.91 5.45
C GLN A 368 18.35 -0.67 5.04
N HIS A 369 17.39 -0.26 5.87
CA HIS A 369 16.59 0.93 5.61
C HIS A 369 16.97 2.04 6.59
N LEU A 370 17.08 3.28 6.12
CA LEU A 370 17.33 4.42 6.99
C LEU A 370 16.01 4.84 7.65
N SER A 371 15.95 4.81 8.98
CA SER A 371 14.80 5.31 9.72
C SER A 371 14.74 6.84 9.69
N LEU A 372 13.55 7.39 9.52
CA LEU A 372 13.32 8.83 9.56
C LEU A 372 13.34 9.41 10.99
N TRP A 373 13.21 8.56 12.00
CA TRP A 373 13.05 8.99 13.38
C TRP A 373 14.39 9.19 14.09
N ASP A 374 15.32 8.27 13.89
CA ASP A 374 16.64 8.30 14.53
C ASP A 374 17.78 8.46 13.54
N GLY A 375 17.50 8.43 12.22
CA GLY A 375 18.51 8.57 11.17
C GLY A 375 19.47 7.38 11.11
N ARG A 376 19.11 6.22 11.67
CA ARG A 376 19.98 5.02 11.70
C ARG A 376 19.53 3.96 10.71
N PRO A 377 20.46 3.10 10.22
CA PRO A 377 20.09 1.92 9.46
C PRO A 377 19.43 0.87 10.35
N HIS A 378 18.25 0.39 9.96
CA HIS A 378 17.56 -0.74 10.58
C HIS A 378 17.62 -1.95 9.64
N ALA A 379 17.91 -3.11 10.21
CA ALA A 379 17.87 -4.37 9.49
C ALA A 379 16.40 -4.78 9.28
N VAL A 380 15.99 -4.94 8.02
CA VAL A 380 14.63 -5.33 7.65
C VAL A 380 14.69 -6.59 6.81
N VAL A 381 13.81 -7.54 7.10
CA VAL A 381 13.58 -8.71 6.26
C VAL A 381 12.31 -8.48 5.44
N GLU A 382 12.47 -8.54 4.12
CA GLU A 382 11.39 -8.49 3.15
C GLU A 382 11.05 -9.92 2.71
N TYR A 383 9.79 -10.29 2.84
CA TYR A 383 9.22 -11.55 2.39
C TYR A 383 8.38 -11.29 1.14
N ALA A 384 8.84 -11.73 -0.03
CA ALA A 384 8.25 -11.36 -1.32
C ALA A 384 7.31 -12.41 -1.91
N PHE A 385 7.21 -13.61 -1.32
CA PHE A 385 6.41 -14.71 -1.87
C PHE A 385 4.91 -14.52 -1.83
N CYS A 386 4.42 -13.64 -0.95
CA CYS A 386 3.00 -13.61 -0.66
C CYS A 386 2.19 -13.19 -1.89
N ARG A 387 1.17 -13.99 -2.23
CA ARG A 387 0.16 -13.62 -3.22
C ARG A 387 -0.85 -12.70 -2.55
N LEU A 388 -1.15 -11.56 -3.18
CA LEU A 388 -2.21 -10.69 -2.71
C LEU A 388 -3.56 -11.22 -3.21
N ARG A 389 -4.49 -11.51 -2.31
CA ARG A 389 -5.74 -12.23 -2.62
C ARG A 389 -6.97 -11.41 -2.24
N ALA A 390 -7.85 -11.15 -3.21
CA ALA A 390 -9.05 -10.35 -2.98
C ALA A 390 -10.07 -10.97 -2.01
N HIS A 391 -10.13 -12.31 -1.94
CA HIS A 391 -11.12 -13.05 -1.16
C HIS A 391 -10.70 -13.32 0.29
N TRP A 392 -9.45 -13.07 0.64
CA TRP A 392 -8.95 -13.28 2.00
C TRP A 392 -9.55 -12.27 2.97
N GLN A 393 -10.02 -12.78 4.11
CA GLN A 393 -10.52 -11.97 5.20
C GLN A 393 -9.36 -11.49 6.09
N GLU A 394 -9.66 -10.59 7.03
CA GLU A 394 -8.65 -10.08 7.96
C GLU A 394 -7.98 -11.19 8.78
N GLU A 395 -8.69 -12.23 9.19
CA GLU A 395 -8.13 -13.36 9.93
C GLU A 395 -7.10 -14.13 9.09
N ASP A 396 -7.31 -14.23 7.78
CA ASP A 396 -6.37 -14.88 6.88
C ASP A 396 -5.05 -14.09 6.80
N TRP A 397 -5.14 -12.76 6.65
CA TRP A 397 -3.97 -11.90 6.66
C TRP A 397 -3.27 -11.90 8.02
N PHE A 398 -4.05 -11.89 9.10
CA PHE A 398 -3.54 -11.90 10.47
C PHE A 398 -2.71 -13.15 10.75
N LEU A 399 -3.21 -14.35 10.40
CA LEU A 399 -2.45 -15.59 10.59
C LEU A 399 -1.15 -15.62 9.78
N LEU A 400 -1.16 -15.12 8.54
CA LEU A 400 0.06 -15.01 7.74
C LEU A 400 1.06 -14.04 8.38
N LEU A 401 0.58 -12.89 8.87
CA LEU A 401 1.41 -11.90 9.54
C LEU A 401 2.01 -12.42 10.84
N LEU A 402 1.27 -13.18 11.64
CA LEU A 402 1.80 -13.85 12.83
C LEU A 402 2.89 -14.86 12.47
N ALA A 403 2.67 -15.66 11.42
CA ALA A 403 3.65 -16.63 10.94
C ALA A 403 4.95 -15.95 10.52
N VAL A 404 4.85 -14.89 9.70
CA VAL A 404 6.00 -14.12 9.23
C VAL A 404 6.70 -13.42 10.39
N LYS A 405 5.96 -12.75 11.28
CA LYS A 405 6.50 -11.99 12.42
C LYS A 405 7.20 -12.90 13.44
N GLY A 406 6.55 -13.99 13.84
CA GLY A 406 7.13 -14.97 14.76
C GLY A 406 8.36 -15.65 14.15
N PHE A 407 8.27 -16.07 12.89
CA PHE A 407 9.41 -16.68 12.21
C PHE A 407 10.59 -15.70 12.05
N ASN A 408 10.33 -14.44 11.70
CA ASN A 408 11.36 -13.41 11.55
C ASN A 408 12.24 -13.25 12.79
N ALA A 409 11.68 -13.45 13.98
CA ALA A 409 12.41 -13.28 15.23
C ALA A 409 13.17 -14.51 15.71
N SER A 410 12.80 -15.69 15.24
CA SER A 410 13.53 -16.92 15.52
C SER A 410 14.50 -17.30 14.39
N ALA A 411 14.39 -16.67 13.23
CA ALA A 411 15.21 -16.94 12.05
C ALA A 411 16.42 -16.03 11.88
N ASP A 412 17.58 -16.65 11.65
CA ASP A 412 18.78 -16.00 11.16
C ASP A 412 18.93 -16.24 9.67
N PHE A 413 18.59 -15.22 8.87
CA PHE A 413 18.74 -15.29 7.42
C PHE A 413 20.19 -15.09 6.93
N GLY A 414 21.17 -14.96 7.82
CA GLY A 414 22.58 -14.84 7.49
C GLY A 414 22.90 -13.64 6.56
N HIS A 415 24.07 -13.67 5.91
CA HIS A 415 24.53 -12.59 5.01
C HIS A 415 24.30 -12.83 3.50
N GLY A 416 23.54 -13.86 3.09
CA GLY A 416 23.04 -13.88 1.70
C GLY A 416 22.76 -15.21 1.00
N GLU A 417 23.05 -16.39 1.55
CA GLU A 417 23.15 -17.60 0.69
C GLU A 417 22.53 -18.91 1.24
N GLN A 418 21.66 -18.88 2.24
CA GLN A 418 21.17 -20.12 2.87
C GLN A 418 19.74 -20.55 2.48
N VAL A 419 19.08 -19.83 1.56
CA VAL A 419 17.76 -20.26 1.06
C VAL A 419 18.00 -21.29 -0.04
N PRO A 420 17.58 -22.56 0.10
CA PRO A 420 17.81 -23.61 -0.89
C PRO A 420 16.89 -23.42 -2.10
N ILE A 421 17.18 -22.41 -2.93
CA ILE A 421 16.32 -21.95 -4.02
C ILE A 421 16.03 -23.05 -5.04
N GLU A 422 16.99 -23.94 -5.29
CA GLU A 422 16.83 -25.08 -6.19
C GLU A 422 15.83 -26.09 -5.64
N LEU A 423 15.91 -26.43 -4.35
CA LEU A 423 14.96 -27.35 -3.71
C LEU A 423 13.56 -26.72 -3.65
N LEU A 424 13.47 -25.41 -3.39
CA LEU A 424 12.21 -24.68 -3.47
C LEU A 424 11.63 -24.69 -4.88
N ALA A 425 12.45 -24.48 -5.91
CA ALA A 425 12.02 -24.50 -7.31
C ALA A 425 11.58 -25.92 -7.74
N GLN A 426 12.24 -26.96 -7.27
CA GLN A 426 11.84 -28.36 -7.49
C GLN A 426 10.47 -28.64 -6.87
N TRP A 427 10.27 -28.28 -5.59
CA TRP A 427 8.96 -28.43 -4.95
C TRP A 427 7.89 -27.56 -5.62
N ALA A 428 8.21 -26.32 -6.02
CA ALA A 428 7.26 -25.42 -6.66
C ALA A 428 6.73 -25.94 -8.01
N ARG A 429 7.52 -26.72 -8.76
CA ARG A 429 7.07 -27.34 -10.02
C ARG A 429 6.18 -28.55 -9.82
N ARG A 430 6.19 -29.15 -8.62
CA ARG A 430 5.39 -30.33 -8.27
C ARG A 430 5.20 -30.38 -6.76
N ALA A 431 4.31 -29.53 -6.26
CA ALA A 431 4.09 -29.36 -4.84
C ALA A 431 3.51 -30.65 -4.25
N ARG A 432 4.18 -31.16 -3.21
CA ARG A 432 3.78 -32.35 -2.47
C ARG A 432 3.55 -32.01 -1.00
N PRO A 433 2.69 -32.78 -0.31
CA PRO A 433 2.46 -32.60 1.12
C PRO A 433 3.77 -32.63 1.91
N LEU A 434 3.86 -31.75 2.91
CA LEU A 434 4.94 -31.69 3.88
C LEU A 434 4.74 -32.74 4.97
N ALA A 435 5.84 -33.20 5.54
CA ALA A 435 5.82 -34.13 6.67
C ALA A 435 5.37 -33.42 7.96
N ALA A 436 4.72 -34.16 8.88
CA ALA A 436 4.19 -33.62 10.13
C ALA A 436 5.23 -32.83 10.95
N HIS A 437 6.43 -33.41 11.13
CA HIS A 437 7.52 -32.77 11.87
C HIS A 437 7.98 -31.42 11.26
N GLN A 438 7.77 -31.20 9.95
CA GLN A 438 8.10 -29.92 9.30
C GLN A 438 7.08 -28.83 9.70
N ILE A 439 5.80 -29.18 9.70
CA ILE A 439 4.70 -28.28 10.12
C ILE A 439 4.82 -27.99 11.61
N GLU A 440 4.91 -29.02 12.45
CA GLU A 440 5.03 -28.90 13.91
C GLU A 440 6.27 -28.09 14.32
N GLY A 441 7.40 -28.37 13.67
CA GLY A 441 8.65 -27.63 13.89
C GLY A 441 8.55 -26.16 13.50
N PHE A 442 7.85 -25.84 12.41
CA PHE A 442 7.63 -24.46 11.99
C PHE A 442 6.72 -23.70 12.96
N VAL A 443 5.56 -24.26 13.33
CA VAL A 443 4.61 -23.55 14.22
C VAL A 443 5.16 -23.35 15.62
N THR A 444 5.96 -24.30 16.12
CA THR A 444 6.67 -24.17 17.40
C THR A 444 7.64 -22.99 17.36
N ARG A 445 8.44 -22.92 16.29
CA ARG A 445 9.41 -21.85 16.07
C ARG A 445 8.75 -20.47 15.88
N VAL A 446 7.57 -20.41 15.27
CA VAL A 446 6.76 -19.18 15.19
C VAL A 446 6.29 -18.76 16.59
N ALA A 447 5.74 -19.69 17.37
CA ALA A 447 5.25 -19.43 18.73
C ALA A 447 6.36 -18.92 19.66
N GLU A 448 7.52 -19.57 19.66
CA GLU A 448 8.72 -19.12 20.38
C GLU A 448 9.13 -17.72 19.96
N GLY A 449 9.11 -17.44 18.65
CA GLY A 449 9.34 -16.11 18.11
C GLY A 449 8.37 -15.08 18.68
N LEU A 450 7.06 -15.32 18.63
CA LEU A 450 6.06 -14.40 19.17
C LEU A 450 6.23 -14.15 20.68
N LEU A 451 6.62 -15.16 21.47
CA LEU A 451 6.88 -15.01 22.91
C LEU A 451 8.06 -14.10 23.21
N ARG A 452 9.08 -14.04 22.34
CA ARG A 452 10.25 -13.16 22.50
C ARG A 452 9.89 -11.68 22.47
N GLU A 453 8.76 -11.32 21.89
CA GLU A 453 8.29 -9.93 21.86
C GLU A 453 7.85 -9.43 23.24
N GLN A 454 7.55 -10.34 24.18
CA GLN A 454 7.13 -10.03 25.55
C GLN A 454 5.92 -9.08 25.62
N VAL A 455 5.03 -9.16 24.62
CA VAL A 455 3.76 -8.43 24.55
C VAL A 455 2.59 -9.38 24.71
N TYR A 456 2.70 -10.58 24.16
CA TYR A 456 1.60 -11.54 24.09
C TYR A 456 1.63 -12.50 25.27
N SER A 457 0.46 -12.85 25.79
CA SER A 457 0.35 -13.90 26.81
C SER A 457 0.58 -15.29 26.21
N ALA A 458 1.05 -16.24 27.02
CA ALA A 458 1.22 -17.63 26.59
C ALA A 458 -0.08 -18.25 26.06
N ALA A 459 -1.22 -17.90 26.66
CA ALA A 459 -2.54 -18.34 26.20
C ALA A 459 -2.88 -17.81 24.80
N GLN A 460 -2.60 -16.53 24.53
CA GLN A 460 -2.79 -15.94 23.19
C GLN A 460 -1.93 -16.64 22.14
N VAL A 461 -0.63 -16.82 22.43
CA VAL A 461 0.30 -17.48 21.50
C VAL A 461 -0.10 -18.93 21.26
N SER A 462 -0.53 -19.67 22.29
CA SER A 462 -1.00 -21.04 22.15
C SER A 462 -2.22 -21.15 21.23
N ARG A 463 -3.18 -20.22 21.37
CA ARG A 463 -4.36 -20.16 20.48
C ARG A 463 -3.96 -19.89 19.03
N TRP A 464 -3.05 -18.94 18.81
CA TRP A 464 -2.58 -18.59 17.46
C TRP A 464 -1.75 -19.71 16.84
N ARG A 465 -0.93 -20.41 17.63
CA ARG A 465 -0.20 -21.61 17.20
C ARG A 465 -1.18 -22.67 16.68
N ALA A 466 -2.22 -22.98 17.44
CA ALA A 466 -3.22 -23.98 17.05
C ALA A 466 -3.95 -23.57 15.75
N ALA A 467 -4.35 -22.31 15.63
CA ALA A 467 -4.99 -21.79 14.42
C ALA A 467 -4.06 -21.84 13.18
N LEU A 468 -2.77 -21.51 13.37
CA LEU A 468 -1.76 -21.57 12.31
C LEU A 468 -1.51 -23.01 11.86
N GLU A 469 -1.39 -23.93 12.80
CA GLU A 469 -1.23 -25.37 12.55
C GLU A 469 -2.43 -25.94 11.80
N GLN A 470 -3.65 -25.64 12.25
CA GLN A 470 -4.87 -26.06 11.56
C GLN A 470 -4.91 -25.57 10.12
N ARG A 471 -4.53 -24.31 9.89
CA ARG A 471 -4.47 -23.74 8.53
C ARG A 471 -3.43 -24.44 7.67
N LEU A 472 -2.22 -24.67 8.19
CA LEU A 472 -1.16 -25.40 7.48
C LEU A 472 -1.62 -26.80 7.10
N TRP A 473 -2.22 -27.55 8.03
CA TRP A 473 -2.75 -28.89 7.76
C TRP A 473 -3.87 -28.90 6.72
N ARG A 474 -4.72 -27.86 6.71
CA ARG A 474 -5.73 -27.70 5.66
C ARG A 474 -5.09 -27.53 4.30
N GLU A 475 -4.14 -26.60 4.15
CA GLU A 475 -3.47 -26.40 2.85
C GLU A 475 -2.61 -27.60 2.45
N ASN A 476 -2.02 -28.31 3.43
CA ASN A 476 -1.21 -29.51 3.19
C ASN A 476 -2.04 -30.68 2.65
N ARG A 477 -3.26 -30.91 3.20
CA ARG A 477 -4.20 -31.94 2.72
C ARG A 477 -4.67 -31.70 1.30
N ARG A 478 -4.89 -30.43 0.92
CA ARG A 478 -5.22 -30.07 -0.47
C ARG A 478 -4.18 -30.58 -1.46
N LEU A 479 -2.89 -30.58 -1.10
CA LEU A 479 -1.81 -31.12 -1.93
C LEU A 479 -1.88 -32.66 -2.07
N ALA A 480 -2.44 -33.36 -1.08
CA ALA A 480 -2.65 -34.80 -1.11
C ALA A 480 -3.87 -35.20 -1.95
N GLY A 481 -4.75 -34.26 -2.29
CA GLY A 481 -6.03 -34.54 -2.97
C GLY A 481 -7.19 -34.81 -2.03
N GLU A 482 -7.02 -34.55 -0.73
CA GLU A 482 -8.02 -34.55 0.34
C GLU A 482 -8.56 -33.13 0.56
#